data_AF-A0A0B2P6P9-F1
#
_entry.id   AF-A0A0B2P6P9-F1
#
_cell.length_a   1.000
_cell.length_b   1.000
_cell.length_c   1.000
_cell.angle_alpha   90.00
_cell.angle_beta   90.00
_cell.angle_gamma   90.00
#
_symmetry.space_group_name_H-M   'P 1'
#
loop_
_entity.id
_entity.type
_entity.pdbx_description
1 polymer ?
#
loop_
_entity_poly.entity_id
_entity_poly.type
_entity_poly.pdbx_seq_one_letter_code
_entity_poly.pdbx_strand_id
1 'polypeptide(L)'
;MVKNEWGFSNYPLVPGHEIVGVVKEVGSKVENFKVGDKVGVGCLVDSCRTCQNCCDILEDYCPQFTLTYGAKHKDDTITYGGYSDSMVADEHFVIRIPDSLPLDAAATLLCAGITVYSPLRYCTRQAWFTCGCGWSCWTRPHGCRVYQSFWC
;
A
#
# COMPACT_ATOMS: atom_id res chain seq x y z
N MET A 1 -6.61 -14.91 2.20
CA MET A 1 -6.46 -15.08 0.74
C MET A 1 -6.12 -16.52 0.36
N VAL A 2 -4.96 -17.08 0.70
CA VAL A 2 -4.57 -18.44 0.24
C VAL A 2 -5.52 -19.57 0.65
N LYS A 3 -6.14 -19.50 1.83
CA LYS A 3 -7.13 -20.47 2.30
C LYS A 3 -8.57 -20.10 1.94
N ASN A 4 -8.76 -19.06 1.13
CA ASN A 4 -10.05 -18.44 0.83
C ASN A 4 -10.91 -18.07 2.06
N GLU A 5 -10.28 -17.69 3.17
CA GLU A 5 -10.98 -17.32 4.42
C GLU A 5 -11.94 -16.13 4.25
N TRP A 6 -11.77 -15.33 3.19
CA TRP A 6 -12.61 -14.16 2.89
C TRP A 6 -13.62 -14.41 1.75
N GLY A 7 -13.63 -15.61 1.16
CA GLY A 7 -14.66 -16.03 0.19
C GLY A 7 -14.49 -15.55 -1.24
N PHE A 8 -13.50 -14.69 -1.56
CA PHE A 8 -13.33 -14.08 -2.89
C PHE A 8 -12.01 -14.42 -3.60
N SER A 9 -11.31 -15.47 -3.16
CA SER A 9 -10.00 -15.83 -3.74
C SER A 9 -10.17 -16.56 -5.07
N ASN A 10 -9.48 -16.08 -6.10
CA ASN A 10 -9.42 -16.72 -7.42
C ASN A 10 -8.13 -17.53 -7.56
N TYR A 11 -8.22 -18.73 -8.12
CA TYR A 11 -7.07 -19.61 -8.36
C TYR A 11 -6.82 -19.79 -9.87
N PRO A 12 -5.55 -19.95 -10.31
CA PRO A 12 -4.32 -19.99 -9.51
C PRO A 12 -4.00 -18.66 -8.82
N LEU A 13 -3.41 -18.73 -7.63
CA LEU A 13 -3.12 -17.57 -6.78
C LEU A 13 -1.63 -17.57 -6.41
N VAL A 14 -0.92 -16.50 -6.73
CA VAL A 14 0.45 -16.24 -6.28
C VAL A 14 0.39 -15.04 -5.33
N PRO A 15 0.51 -15.23 -4.01
CA PRO A 15 0.46 -14.14 -3.03
C PRO A 15 1.73 -13.28 -3.00
N GLY A 16 1.75 -12.32 -2.08
CA GLY A 16 2.90 -11.47 -1.78
C GLY A 16 2.69 -10.05 -2.31
N HIS A 17 2.74 -9.07 -1.41
CA HIS A 17 2.56 -7.63 -1.71
C HIS A 17 3.47 -6.73 -0.86
N GLU A 18 4.56 -7.32 -0.36
CA GLU A 18 5.64 -6.66 0.35
C GLU A 18 6.92 -6.90 -0.46
N ILE A 19 6.94 -6.35 -1.68
CA ILE A 19 7.87 -6.77 -2.74
C ILE A 19 9.02 -5.78 -2.81
N VAL A 20 10.25 -6.27 -2.77
CA VAL A 20 11.46 -5.46 -2.95
C VAL A 20 12.38 -6.09 -3.97
N GLY A 21 13.13 -5.27 -4.69
CA GLY A 21 14.05 -5.76 -5.70
C GLY A 21 14.88 -4.67 -6.33
N VAL A 22 15.48 -5.01 -7.45
CA VAL A 22 16.32 -4.12 -8.26
C VAL A 22 15.72 -4.03 -9.65
N VAL A 23 15.60 -2.81 -10.17
CA VAL A 23 15.08 -2.55 -11.51
C VAL A 23 15.99 -3.22 -12.55
N LYS A 24 15.43 -4.13 -13.34
CA LYS A 24 16.13 -4.83 -14.42
C LYS A 24 15.90 -4.19 -15.80
N GLU A 25 14.71 -3.63 -16.01
CA GLU A 25 14.27 -3.00 -17.25
C GLU A 25 13.28 -1.88 -16.93
N VAL A 26 13.21 -0.86 -17.78
CA VAL A 26 12.24 0.24 -17.68
C VAL A 26 11.60 0.50 -19.05
N GLY A 27 10.32 0.87 -19.07
CA GLY A 27 9.64 1.28 -20.29
C GLY A 27 10.20 2.60 -20.85
N SER A 28 10.02 2.83 -22.15
CA SER A 28 10.60 3.99 -22.84
C SER A 28 10.09 5.36 -22.37
N LYS A 29 8.98 5.40 -21.63
CA LYS A 29 8.38 6.61 -21.07
C LYS A 29 8.58 6.75 -19.55
N VAL A 30 9.27 5.81 -18.92
CA VAL A 30 9.54 5.86 -17.47
C VAL A 30 10.59 6.93 -17.21
N GLU A 31 10.29 7.86 -16.31
CA GLU A 31 11.19 8.96 -15.96
C GLU A 31 11.73 8.84 -14.54
N ASN A 32 10.98 8.19 -13.64
CA ASN A 32 11.29 8.19 -12.21
C ASN A 32 12.30 7.13 -11.77
N PHE A 33 12.61 6.16 -12.64
CA PHE A 33 13.45 4.99 -12.31
C PHE A 33 14.42 4.65 -13.45
N LYS A 34 15.53 4.02 -13.07
CA LYS A 34 16.52 3.46 -14.00
C LYS A 34 16.97 2.07 -13.56
N VAL A 35 17.53 1.31 -14.49
CA VAL A 35 18.15 0.01 -14.21
C VAL A 35 19.16 0.13 -13.07
N GLY A 36 19.10 -0.79 -12.11
CA GLY A 36 19.93 -0.81 -10.91
C GLY A 36 19.35 -0.09 -9.69
N ASP A 37 18.26 0.68 -9.84
CA ASP A 37 17.59 1.28 -8.70
C ASP A 37 16.98 0.22 -7.77
N LYS A 38 17.10 0.44 -6.46
CA LYS A 38 16.38 -0.33 -5.43
C LYS A 38 14.94 0.16 -5.33
N VAL A 39 13.99 -0.75 -5.49
CA VAL A 39 12.57 -0.42 -5.54
C VAL A 39 11.73 -1.42 -4.77
N GLY A 40 10.51 -1.03 -4.47
CA GLY A 40 9.49 -1.92 -3.94
C GLY A 40 8.10 -1.66 -4.51
N VAL A 41 7.22 -2.65 -4.37
CA VAL A 41 5.81 -2.58 -4.74
C VAL A 41 4.98 -3.07 -3.56
N GLY A 42 3.98 -2.29 -3.19
CA GLY A 42 3.09 -2.56 -2.05
C GLY A 42 1.84 -3.34 -2.46
N CYS A 43 0.72 -3.00 -1.81
CA CYS A 43 -0.57 -3.67 -1.98
C CYS A 43 -1.32 -3.36 -3.28
N LEU A 44 -0.95 -2.28 -3.97
CA LEU A 44 -1.64 -1.79 -5.16
C LEU A 44 -0.69 -1.76 -6.36
N VAL A 45 -1.23 -2.05 -7.53
CA VAL A 45 -0.51 -1.98 -8.82
C VAL A 45 -1.20 -1.09 -9.84
N ASP A 46 -2.46 -0.69 -9.60
CA ASP A 46 -3.18 0.23 -10.48
C ASP A 46 -4.35 0.93 -9.74
N SER A 47 -4.86 2.02 -10.33
CA SER A 47 -6.07 2.74 -9.90
C SER A 47 -6.71 3.49 -11.08
N CYS A 48 -7.85 4.17 -10.90
CA CYS A 48 -8.48 4.91 -12.01
C CYS A 48 -7.76 6.20 -12.42
N ARG A 49 -6.81 6.69 -11.60
CA ARG A 49 -5.96 7.88 -11.84
C ARG A 49 -6.71 9.21 -12.05
N THR A 50 -8.02 9.22 -11.86
CA THR A 50 -8.91 10.33 -12.29
C THR A 50 -9.95 10.73 -11.26
N CYS A 51 -10.23 9.89 -10.25
CA CYS A 51 -11.13 10.25 -9.17
C CYS A 51 -10.44 11.16 -8.14
N GLN A 52 -11.25 11.83 -7.31
CA GLN A 52 -10.75 12.74 -6.28
C GLN A 52 -9.69 12.08 -5.36
N ASN A 53 -9.92 10.82 -4.94
CA ASN A 53 -8.95 10.10 -4.12
C ASN A 53 -7.60 9.90 -4.84
N CYS A 54 -7.61 9.60 -6.15
CA CYS A 54 -6.35 9.51 -6.90
C CYS A 54 -5.67 10.87 -7.04
N CYS A 55 -6.44 11.96 -7.24
CA CYS A 55 -5.90 13.32 -7.30
C CYS A 55 -5.29 13.75 -5.95
N ASP A 56 -5.83 13.26 -4.84
CA ASP A 56 -5.36 13.54 -3.48
C ASP A 56 -4.25 12.58 -3.02
N ILE A 57 -3.73 11.71 -3.90
CA ILE A 57 -2.68 10.72 -3.60
C ILE A 57 -3.15 9.71 -2.52
N LEU A 58 -4.38 9.25 -2.70
CA LEU A 58 -5.11 8.31 -1.84
C LEU A 58 -5.66 7.15 -2.69
N GLU A 59 -4.79 6.56 -3.52
CA GLU A 59 -5.16 5.48 -4.45
C GLU A 59 -5.74 4.24 -3.73
N ASP A 60 -5.39 4.03 -2.46
CA ASP A 60 -5.97 3.00 -1.58
C ASP A 60 -7.46 3.20 -1.28
N TYR A 61 -7.95 4.43 -1.44
CA TYR A 61 -9.38 4.75 -1.38
C TYR A 61 -10.05 4.83 -2.76
N CYS A 62 -9.33 4.53 -3.85
CA CYS A 62 -9.92 4.53 -5.18
C CYS A 62 -10.98 3.42 -5.32
N PRO A 63 -12.20 3.70 -5.80
CA PRO A 63 -13.21 2.65 -6.03
C PRO A 63 -12.82 1.60 -7.08
N GLN A 64 -11.76 1.86 -7.86
CA GLN A 64 -11.27 1.01 -8.94
C GLN A 64 -9.75 0.76 -8.78
N PHE A 65 -9.25 0.62 -7.56
CA PHE A 65 -7.88 0.14 -7.37
C PHE A 65 -7.73 -1.32 -7.82
N THR A 66 -6.51 -1.71 -8.17
CA THR A 66 -6.15 -3.11 -8.45
C THR A 66 -5.12 -3.57 -7.43
N LEU A 67 -5.42 -4.68 -6.74
CA LEU A 67 -4.51 -5.30 -5.79
C LEU A 67 -3.37 -6.02 -6.52
N THR A 68 -2.21 -6.07 -5.86
CA THR A 68 -0.99 -6.73 -6.34
C THR A 68 -1.16 -8.21 -6.67
N TYR A 69 -2.12 -8.91 -6.05
CA TYR A 69 -2.42 -10.29 -6.39
C TYR A 69 -3.89 -10.64 -6.27
N GLY A 70 -4.34 -11.60 -7.07
CA GLY A 70 -5.69 -12.16 -7.04
C GLY A 70 -6.80 -11.22 -7.49
N ALA A 71 -6.43 -10.04 -8.04
CA ALA A 71 -7.36 -9.08 -8.61
C ALA A 71 -7.36 -9.16 -10.14
N LYS A 72 -8.46 -8.70 -10.73
CA LYS A 72 -8.56 -8.52 -12.18
C LYS A 72 -7.95 -7.18 -12.55
N HIS A 73 -6.96 -7.19 -13.42
CA HIS A 73 -6.32 -6.01 -13.97
C HIS A 73 -7.15 -5.44 -15.15
N LYS A 74 -6.87 -4.20 -15.58
CA LYS A 74 -7.65 -3.50 -16.63
C LYS A 74 -7.62 -4.17 -17.99
N ASP A 75 -6.59 -4.97 -18.27
CA ASP A 75 -6.42 -5.77 -19.47
C ASP A 75 -7.05 -7.17 -19.36
N ASP A 76 -7.95 -7.36 -18.39
CA ASP A 76 -8.63 -8.60 -18.06
C ASP A 76 -7.73 -9.74 -17.55
N THR A 77 -6.43 -9.50 -17.35
CA THR A 77 -5.52 -10.48 -16.73
C THR A 77 -5.67 -10.53 -15.21
N ILE A 78 -5.18 -11.61 -14.59
CA ILE A 78 -5.13 -11.74 -13.13
C ILE A 78 -3.77 -11.28 -12.62
N THR A 79 -3.75 -10.50 -11.55
CA THR A 79 -2.52 -10.07 -10.90
C THR A 79 -1.90 -11.21 -10.08
N TYR A 80 -0.58 -11.36 -10.19
CA TYR A 80 0.23 -12.31 -9.45
C TYR A 80 1.26 -11.55 -8.62
N GLY A 81 1.35 -11.91 -7.34
CA GLY A 81 2.16 -11.22 -6.35
C GLY A 81 3.61 -11.64 -6.35
N GLY A 82 4.35 -11.11 -5.37
CA GLY A 82 5.81 -11.22 -5.29
C GLY A 82 6.39 -12.53 -4.81
N TYR A 83 5.59 -13.59 -4.62
CA TYR A 83 6.14 -14.95 -4.46
C TYR A 83 6.54 -15.53 -5.83
N SER A 84 7.35 -14.75 -6.56
CA SER A 84 7.82 -14.94 -7.92
C SER A 84 9.28 -14.49 -8.02
N ASP A 85 9.94 -14.80 -9.14
CA ASP A 85 11.31 -14.36 -9.42
C ASP A 85 11.38 -12.93 -9.98
N SER A 86 10.26 -12.44 -10.51
CA SER A 86 10.18 -11.17 -11.22
C SER A 86 8.76 -10.58 -11.14
N MET A 87 8.68 -9.27 -11.35
CA MET A 87 7.43 -8.50 -11.34
C MET A 87 7.54 -7.34 -12.33
N VAL A 88 6.41 -6.98 -12.93
CA VAL A 88 6.22 -5.76 -13.72
C VAL A 88 5.12 -4.93 -13.05
N ALA A 89 5.36 -3.64 -12.87
CA ALA A 89 4.40 -2.70 -12.29
C ALA A 89 4.52 -1.34 -12.98
N ASP A 90 3.42 -0.57 -13.02
CA ASP A 90 3.42 0.82 -13.49
C ASP A 90 4.27 1.69 -12.56
N GLU A 91 5.06 2.63 -13.12
CA GLU A 91 6.05 3.40 -12.36
C GLU A 91 5.44 4.19 -11.19
N HIS A 92 4.16 4.55 -11.26
CA HIS A 92 3.50 5.28 -10.19
C HIS A 92 3.32 4.45 -8.91
N PHE A 93 3.19 3.13 -9.05
CA PHE A 93 2.99 2.21 -7.93
C PHE A 93 4.32 1.60 -7.45
N VAL A 94 5.43 1.99 -8.07
CA VAL A 94 6.78 1.62 -7.66
C VAL A 94 7.32 2.65 -6.68
N ILE A 95 7.86 2.18 -5.56
CA ILE A 95 8.40 3.00 -4.48
C ILE A 95 9.92 2.89 -4.50
N ARG A 96 10.62 4.03 -4.49
CA ARG A 96 12.09 4.05 -4.37
C ARG A 96 12.51 3.68 -2.95
N ILE A 97 13.42 2.72 -2.83
CA ILE A 97 14.02 2.33 -1.56
C ILE A 97 15.37 3.06 -1.39
N PRO A 98 15.58 3.81 -0.30
CA PRO A 98 16.85 4.49 -0.05
C PRO A 98 18.01 3.49 0.08
N ASP A 99 19.20 3.85 -0.40
CA ASP A 99 20.37 2.96 -0.35
C ASP A 99 20.81 2.58 1.06
N SER A 100 20.52 3.45 2.03
CA SER A 100 20.80 3.22 3.45
C SER A 100 19.87 2.20 4.11
N LEU A 101 18.79 1.78 3.44
CA LEU A 101 17.83 0.82 3.98
C LEU A 101 18.06 -0.56 3.34
N PRO A 102 18.40 -1.59 4.14
CA PRO A 102 18.48 -2.97 3.65
C PRO A 102 17.14 -3.45 3.06
N LEU A 103 17.19 -4.18 1.94
CA LEU A 103 15.97 -4.60 1.23
C LEU A 103 15.10 -5.56 2.04
N ASP A 104 15.73 -6.49 2.76
CA ASP A 104 15.08 -7.43 3.67
C ASP A 104 14.27 -6.72 4.77
N ALA A 105 14.81 -5.63 5.31
CA ALA A 105 14.10 -4.78 6.26
C ALA A 105 13.02 -3.91 5.58
N ALA A 106 13.24 -3.48 4.34
CA ALA A 106 12.33 -2.59 3.61
C ALA A 106 11.01 -3.28 3.21
N ALA A 107 11.02 -4.58 2.93
CA ALA A 107 9.86 -5.32 2.41
C ALA A 107 8.59 -5.10 3.24
N THR A 108 8.68 -5.34 4.55
CA THR A 108 7.55 -5.19 5.49
C THR A 108 6.99 -3.77 5.61
N LEU A 109 7.75 -2.75 5.19
CA LEU A 109 7.28 -1.37 5.24
C LEU A 109 6.17 -1.10 4.20
N LEU A 110 6.15 -1.87 3.12
CA LEU A 110 5.29 -1.66 1.95
C LEU A 110 3.84 -2.11 2.17
N CYS A 111 3.57 -2.90 3.22
CA CYS A 111 2.22 -3.17 3.70
C CYS A 111 2.12 -2.88 5.20
N ALA A 112 2.72 -3.71 6.06
CA ALA A 112 2.58 -3.55 7.51
C ALA A 112 3.00 -2.14 7.99
N GLY A 113 4.12 -1.63 7.49
CA GLY A 113 4.62 -0.29 7.84
C GLY A 113 3.68 0.84 7.45
N ILE A 114 3.25 0.90 6.18
CA ILE A 114 2.35 1.97 5.73
C ILE A 114 0.97 1.88 6.39
N THR A 115 0.46 0.67 6.65
CA THR A 115 -0.82 0.46 7.35
C THR A 115 -0.83 1.06 8.75
N VAL A 116 0.29 1.03 9.49
CA VAL A 116 0.39 1.67 10.81
C VAL A 116 0.78 3.14 10.72
N TYR A 117 1.66 3.49 9.78
CA TYR A 117 2.19 4.84 9.63
C TYR A 117 1.12 5.84 9.17
N SER A 118 0.28 5.46 8.20
CA SER A 118 -0.78 6.32 7.65
C SER A 118 -1.73 6.85 8.74
N PRO A 119 -2.39 6.01 9.57
CA PRO A 119 -3.26 6.50 10.64
C PRO A 119 -2.49 7.24 11.74
N LEU A 120 -1.27 6.81 12.08
CA LEU A 120 -0.43 7.54 13.04
C LEU A 120 -0.19 8.98 12.57
N ARG A 121 0.22 9.17 11.31
CA ARG A 121 0.45 10.50 10.74
C ARG A 121 -0.84 11.32 10.63
N TYR A 122 -1.94 10.70 10.19
CA TYR A 122 -3.22 11.38 10.05
C TYR A 122 -3.73 11.90 11.39
N CYS A 123 -3.73 11.06 12.43
CA CYS A 123 -4.22 11.41 13.76
C CYS A 123 -3.27 12.36 14.51
N THR A 124 -1.94 12.21 14.37
CA THR A 124 -0.97 13.09 15.04
C THR A 124 -0.83 14.47 14.40
N ARG A 125 -1.17 14.63 13.12
CA ARG A 125 -1.31 15.97 12.51
C ARG A 125 -2.51 16.75 13.04
N GLN A 126 -3.50 16.07 13.63
CA GLN A 126 -4.76 16.68 14.06
C GLN A 126 -4.83 16.97 15.58
N ALA A 127 -3.95 16.41 16.40
CA ALA A 127 -3.73 16.89 17.77
C ALA A 127 -2.40 16.40 18.35
N TRP A 128 -1.85 17.21 19.24
CA TRP A 128 -0.77 16.87 20.17
C TRP A 128 -1.21 15.70 21.06
N PHE A 129 -1.04 14.47 20.60
CA PHE A 129 -1.29 13.28 21.42
C PHE A 129 -0.01 12.91 22.17
N THR A 130 0.08 13.34 23.42
CA THR A 130 0.83 12.60 24.43
C THR A 130 0.13 11.25 24.62
N CYS A 131 0.84 10.14 24.35
CA CYS A 131 0.49 8.84 24.90
C CYS A 131 0.74 8.87 26.42
N GLY A 132 -0.18 9.50 27.15
CA GLY A 132 -0.12 9.64 28.59
C GLY A 132 -1.54 9.64 29.13
N CYS A 133 -1.81 8.74 30.07
CA CYS A 133 -3.09 8.64 30.77
C CYS A 133 -3.48 10.00 31.37
N GLY A 134 -4.48 10.67 30.80
CA GLY A 134 -5.11 11.84 31.43
C GLY A 134 -5.71 12.88 30.48
N TRP A 135 -7.01 12.75 30.24
CA TRP A 135 -8.00 13.83 30.02
C TRP A 135 -7.83 14.86 28.89
N SER A 136 -8.71 14.75 27.89
CA SER A 136 -9.85 15.65 27.60
C SER A 136 -10.04 15.92 26.10
N CYS A 137 -11.27 15.68 25.65
CA CYS A 137 -11.72 15.61 24.27
C CYS A 137 -12.10 16.99 23.73
N TRP A 138 -11.56 17.38 22.58
CA TRP A 138 -12.05 18.51 21.79
C TRP A 138 -12.63 18.00 20.47
N THR A 139 -13.90 18.28 20.26
CA THR A 139 -14.69 17.90 19.08
C THR A 139 -14.60 18.96 17.98
N ARG A 140 -14.51 18.51 16.71
CA ARG A 140 -14.97 19.24 15.53
C ARG A 140 -16.05 18.42 14.79
N PRO A 141 -16.92 19.06 13.97
CA PRO A 141 -18.27 18.56 13.71
C PRO A 141 -18.41 17.40 12.70
N HIS A 142 -17.32 17.01 12.03
CA HIS A 142 -17.38 16.00 10.95
C HIS A 142 -16.15 15.08 11.04
N GLY A 143 -16.28 13.93 11.72
CA GLY A 143 -15.21 12.94 11.81
C GLY A 143 -15.52 11.79 12.78
N CYS A 144 -15.17 10.56 12.39
CA CYS A 144 -15.47 9.29 13.05
C CYS A 144 -15.16 9.27 14.55
N ARG A 145 -16.11 8.80 15.36
CA ARG A 145 -15.86 8.40 16.76
C ARG A 145 -15.35 6.96 16.77
N VAL A 146 -14.08 6.77 17.08
CA VAL A 146 -13.57 5.46 17.49
C VAL A 146 -13.92 5.30 18.96
N TYR A 147 -14.99 4.55 19.26
CA TYR A 147 -15.24 4.06 20.60
C TYR A 147 -14.45 2.77 20.78
N GLN A 148 -13.40 2.79 21.59
CA GLN A 148 -12.78 1.57 22.09
C GLN A 148 -13.50 1.19 23.39
N SER A 149 -14.36 0.18 23.32
CA SER A 149 -14.97 -0.43 24.49
C SER A 149 -13.89 -1.20 25.23
N PHE A 150 -13.34 -0.63 26.31
CA PHE A 150 -12.63 -1.42 27.30
C PHE A 150 -13.67 -1.90 28.32
N TRP A 151 -13.98 -3.19 28.28
CA TRP A 151 -14.51 -3.87 29.47
C TRP A 151 -13.39 -3.87 30.51
N CYS A 152 -13.69 -3.36 31.72
CA CYS A 152 -12.89 -3.58 32.92
C CYS A 152 -12.81 -5.07 33.27
#